data_AF-A0A2V7J2X6-F1
#
_entry.id   AF-A0A2V7J2X6-F1
#
_cell.length_a   1.000
_cell.length_b   1.000
_cell.length_c   1.000
_cell.angle_alpha   90.00
_cell.angle_beta   90.00
_cell.angle_gamma   90.00
#
_symmetry.space_group_name_H-M   'P 1'
#
loop_
_entity.id
_entity.type
_entity.pdbx_description
1 polymer ?
#
loop_
_entity_poly.entity_id
_entity_poly.type
_entity_poly.pdbx_seq_one_letter_code
_entity_poly.pdbx_strand_id
1 'polypeptide(L)'
;ALFAGLAELSGGLLLALGLATPLAAMLITSVMFVAIATVHIKHGFFNHNQGYEYNLTLAVVAVSVAMIGAGPISVDGALRLQDAGPVWGLAALLAGVAGGAVQLAGRKAPAAQKAN
;
A
#
# COMPACT_ATOMS: atom_id res chain seq x y z
N ALA A 1 -15.23 2.57 2.38
CA ALA A 1 -14.73 1.76 3.50
C ALA A 1 -14.46 0.32 3.07
N LEU A 2 -15.48 -0.42 2.59
CA LEU A 2 -15.33 -1.81 2.17
C LEU A 2 -14.22 -2.05 1.12
N PHE A 3 -14.18 -1.27 0.04
CA PHE A 3 -13.16 -1.42 -1.00
C PHE A 3 -11.73 -1.20 -0.50
N ALA A 4 -11.51 -0.22 0.39
CA ALA A 4 -10.21 0.04 0.98
C ALA A 4 -9.78 -1.09 1.94
N GLY A 5 -10.70 -1.58 2.77
CA GLY A 5 -10.43 -2.72 3.67
C GLY A 5 -10.19 -4.03 2.92
N LEU A 6 -10.91 -4.28 1.83
CA LEU A 6 -10.65 -5.43 0.96
C LEU A 6 -9.30 -5.31 0.25
N ALA A 7 -8.93 -4.11 -0.21
CA ALA A 7 -7.62 -3.88 -0.83
C ALA A 7 -6.47 -4.06 0.17
N GLU A 8 -6.66 -3.63 1.42
CA GLU A 8 -5.68 -3.82 2.50
C GLU A 8 -5.53 -5.30 2.86
N LEU A 9 -6.64 -6.01 3.07
CA LEU A 9 -6.64 -7.43 3.40
C LEU A 9 -6.06 -8.27 2.26
N SER A 10 -6.51 -8.03 1.02
CA SER A 10 -6.02 -8.78 -0.14
C SER A 10 -4.56 -8.44 -0.45
N GLY A 11 -4.17 -7.17 -0.43
CA GLY A 11 -2.78 -6.74 -0.60
C GLY A 11 -1.85 -7.36 0.44
N GLY A 12 -2.26 -7.37 1.71
CA GLY A 12 -1.48 -7.99 2.79
C GLY A 12 -1.35 -9.50 2.64
N LEU A 13 -2.44 -10.19 2.31
CA LEU A 13 -2.42 -11.66 2.06
C LEU A 13 -1.54 -12.02 0.86
N LEU A 14 -1.68 -11.28 -0.25
CA LEU A 14 -0.87 -11.50 -1.45
C LEU A 14 0.62 -11.29 -1.15
N LEU A 15 0.96 -10.22 -0.42
CA LEU A 15 2.34 -9.92 -0.06
C LEU A 15 2.90 -10.99 0.91
N ALA A 16 2.11 -11.43 1.89
CA ALA A 16 2.52 -12.46 2.85
C ALA A 16 2.78 -13.83 2.20
N LEU A 17 1.98 -14.20 1.21
CA LEU A 17 2.19 -15.43 0.42
C LEU A 17 3.28 -15.26 -0.65
N GLY A 18 3.67 -14.02 -0.96
CA GLY A 18 4.49 -13.68 -2.11
C GLY A 18 3.83 -14.16 -3.41
N LEU A 19 2.54 -13.84 -3.59
CA LEU A 19 1.76 -14.12 -4.79
C LEU A 19 1.46 -12.81 -5.52
N ALA A 20 1.77 -12.75 -6.81
CA ALA A 20 1.65 -11.53 -7.62
C ALA A 20 2.33 -10.33 -6.94
N THR A 21 3.58 -10.53 -6.53
CA THR A 21 4.31 -9.66 -5.61
C THR A 21 4.35 -8.18 -6.03
N PRO A 22 4.59 -7.83 -7.31
CA PRO A 22 4.50 -6.44 -7.74
C PRO A 22 3.10 -5.84 -7.53
N LEU A 23 2.05 -6.60 -7.84
CA LEU A 23 0.66 -6.16 -7.65
C LEU A 23 0.34 -5.94 -6.18
N ALA A 24 0.73 -6.89 -5.32
CA ALA A 24 0.59 -6.79 -3.87
C ALA A 24 1.26 -5.52 -3.33
N ALA A 25 2.48 -5.23 -3.81
CA ALA A 25 3.21 -4.02 -3.45
C ALA A 25 2.50 -2.73 -3.89
N MET A 26 1.88 -2.69 -5.08
CA MET A 26 1.10 -1.52 -5.52
C MET A 26 -0.12 -1.30 -4.62
N LEU A 27 -0.83 -2.38 -4.26
CA LEU A 27 -1.99 -2.32 -3.37
C LEU A 27 -1.62 -1.79 -1.98
N ILE A 28 -0.57 -2.36 -1.36
CA ILE A 28 -0.09 -1.90 -0.05
C ILE A 28 0.36 -0.44 -0.12
N THR A 29 1.14 -0.06 -1.13
CA THR A 29 1.60 1.33 -1.29
C THR A 29 0.42 2.30 -1.43
N SER A 30 -0.62 1.91 -2.18
CA SER A 30 -1.85 2.70 -2.33
C SER A 30 -2.59 2.89 -1.01
N VAL A 31 -2.80 1.81 -0.25
CA VAL A 31 -3.49 1.88 1.05
C VAL A 31 -2.70 2.72 2.05
N MET A 32 -1.38 2.53 2.12
CA MET A 32 -0.51 3.33 2.98
C MET A 32 -0.58 4.81 2.59
N PHE A 33 -0.51 5.15 1.30
CA PHE A 33 -0.65 6.53 0.83
C PHE A 33 -1.98 7.17 1.28
N VAL A 34 -3.09 6.45 1.14
CA VAL A 34 -4.42 6.92 1.58
C VAL A 34 -4.45 7.11 3.11
N ALA A 35 -3.88 6.17 3.87
CA ALA A 35 -3.83 6.24 5.33
C ALA A 35 -3.02 7.45 5.82
N ILE A 36 -1.86 7.70 5.21
CA ILE A 36 -1.03 8.88 5.45
C ILE A 36 -1.85 10.14 5.18
N ALA A 37 -2.40 10.28 3.97
CA ALA A 37 -3.08 11.49 3.55
C ALA A 37 -4.35 11.82 4.36
N THR A 38 -5.03 10.82 4.91
CA THR A 38 -6.35 11.02 5.54
C THR A 38 -6.32 11.05 7.05
N VAL A 39 -5.44 10.28 7.68
CA VAL A 39 -5.39 10.15 9.15
C VAL A 39 -4.06 10.69 9.67
N HIS A 40 -2.94 10.15 9.20
CA HIS A 40 -1.66 10.28 9.93
C HIS A 40 -0.87 11.56 9.62
N ILE A 41 -1.07 12.20 8.47
CA ILE A 41 -0.26 13.38 8.08
C ILE A 41 -0.43 14.56 9.04
N LYS A 42 -1.58 14.67 9.73
CA LYS A 42 -1.87 15.73 10.70
C LYS A 42 -1.15 15.55 12.04
N HIS A 43 -0.67 14.34 12.32
CA HIS A 43 -0.03 13.97 13.59
C HIS A 43 1.50 14.11 13.57
N GLY A 44 2.07 14.61 12.47
CA GLY A 44 3.50 14.72 12.29
C GLY A 44 4.15 13.40 11.88
N PHE A 45 5.47 13.32 11.98
CA PHE A 45 6.23 12.18 11.48
C PHE A 45 6.16 10.96 12.41
N PHE A 46 6.54 11.11 13.68
CA PHE A 46 6.79 9.98 14.59
C PHE A 46 5.54 9.16 14.92
N ASN A 47 5.65 7.85 14.80
CA ASN A 47 4.55 6.92 15.09
C ASN A 47 4.09 6.97 16.55
N HIS A 48 4.97 7.37 17.48
CA HIS A 48 4.61 7.57 18.89
C HIS A 48 3.44 8.55 19.07
N ASN A 49 3.36 9.57 18.23
CA ASN A 49 2.29 10.56 18.24
C ASN A 49 1.15 10.21 17.27
N GLN A 50 1.04 8.94 16.85
CA GLN A 50 0.16 8.50 15.76
C GLN A 50 0.53 9.14 14.40
N GLY A 51 1.80 9.51 14.22
CA GLY A 51 2.34 10.04 12.97
C GLY A 51 2.42 9.00 11.85
N TYR A 52 2.92 9.43 10.69
CA TYR A 52 2.91 8.63 9.46
C TYR A 52 4.15 7.76 9.23
N GLU A 53 5.16 7.81 10.10
CA GLU A 53 6.42 7.05 9.99
C GLU A 53 6.22 5.56 9.69
N TYR A 54 5.33 4.88 10.43
CA TYR A 54 5.12 3.45 10.25
C TYR A 54 4.47 3.13 8.89
N ASN A 55 3.47 3.91 8.48
CA ASN A 55 2.82 3.77 7.18
C ASN A 55 3.82 3.98 6.02
N LEU A 56 4.68 4.99 6.14
CA LEU A 56 5.74 5.26 5.17
C LEU A 56 6.73 4.09 5.11
N THR A 57 7.12 3.57 6.27
CA THR A 57 8.02 2.41 6.37
C THR A 57 7.44 1.19 5.65
N LEU A 58 6.15 0.89 5.87
CA LEU A 58 5.47 -0.21 5.18
C LEU A 58 5.41 0.00 3.66
N ALA A 59 5.16 1.22 3.20
CA ALA A 59 5.18 1.53 1.77
C ALA A 59 6.58 1.33 1.16
N VAL A 60 7.63 1.81 1.83
CA VAL A 60 9.03 1.64 1.40
C VAL A 60 9.41 0.16 1.36
N VAL A 61 9.03 -0.63 2.38
CA VAL A 61 9.27 -2.08 2.41
C VAL A 61 8.55 -2.76 1.25
N ALA A 62 7.27 -2.45 1.00
CA ALA A 62 6.52 -3.05 -0.09
C ALA A 62 7.17 -2.76 -1.46
N VAL A 63 7.56 -1.50 -1.71
CA VAL A 63 8.29 -1.11 -2.94
C VAL A 63 9.62 -1.85 -3.03
N SER A 64 10.36 -1.96 -1.92
CA SER A 64 11.64 -2.68 -1.88
C SER A 64 11.44 -4.16 -2.21
N VAL A 65 10.39 -4.80 -1.70
CA VAL A 65 10.02 -6.19 -2.01
C VAL A 65 9.70 -6.35 -3.50
N ALA A 66 9.00 -5.41 -4.13
CA ALA A 66 8.80 -5.43 -5.59
C ALA A 66 10.12 -5.28 -6.38
N MET A 67 11.13 -4.61 -5.82
CA MET A 67 12.46 -4.49 -6.43
C MET A 67 13.30 -5.76 -6.30
N ILE A 68 13.33 -6.37 -5.11
CA ILE A 68 14.21 -7.51 -4.82
C ILE A 68 13.55 -8.87 -5.09
N GLY A 69 12.23 -8.90 -5.16
CA GLY A 69 11.41 -10.09 -5.40
C GLY A 69 10.90 -10.78 -4.13
N ALA A 70 9.99 -11.72 -4.33
CA ALA A 70 9.26 -12.45 -3.29
C ALA A 70 10.09 -13.50 -2.53
N GLY A 71 11.25 -13.86 -3.06
CA GLY A 71 12.12 -14.91 -2.52
C GLY A 71 11.68 -16.34 -2.88
N PRO A 72 12.50 -17.35 -2.54
CA PRO A 72 12.33 -18.72 -3.04
C PRO A 72 11.20 -19.52 -2.35
N ILE A 73 10.76 -19.11 -1.16
CA ILE A 73 9.69 -19.78 -0.40
C ILE A 73 8.30 -19.27 -0.81
N SER A 74 8.24 -18.22 -1.62
CA SER A 74 6.99 -17.60 -2.08
C SER A 74 6.21 -18.46 -3.08
N VAL A 75 4.92 -18.18 -3.23
CA VAL A 75 4.08 -18.79 -4.26
C VAL A 75 4.57 -18.40 -5.67
N ASP A 76 4.98 -17.14 -5.86
CA ASP A 76 5.62 -16.68 -7.10
C ASP A 76 6.90 -17.48 -7.40
N GLY A 77 7.69 -17.80 -6.37
CA GLY A 77 8.86 -18.67 -6.47
C GLY A 77 8.51 -20.08 -6.93
N ALA A 78 7.48 -20.69 -6.32
CA ALA A 78 7.00 -22.02 -6.68
C ALA A 78 6.44 -22.09 -8.12
N LEU A 79 5.78 -21.01 -8.56
CA LEU A 79 5.21 -20.87 -9.91
C LEU A 79 6.20 -20.33 -10.95
N ARG A 80 7.42 -19.96 -10.53
CA ARG A 80 8.45 -19.30 -11.37
C ARG A 80 8.00 -17.96 -11.96
N LEU A 81 7.12 -17.25 -11.27
CA LEU A 81 6.63 -15.90 -11.59
C LEU A 81 7.49 -14.84 -10.89
N GLN A 82 8.79 -14.82 -11.19
CA GLN A 82 9.75 -13.93 -10.50
C GLN A 82 9.81 -12.55 -11.15
N ASP A 83 8.67 -11.88 -11.21
CA ASP A 83 8.58 -10.49 -11.68
C ASP A 83 9.12 -9.55 -10.59
N ALA A 84 10.42 -9.26 -10.67
CA ALA A 84 11.14 -8.40 -9.74
C ALA A 84 12.14 -7.52 -10.46
N GLY A 85 12.42 -6.34 -9.89
CA GLY A 85 13.47 -5.45 -10.37
C GLY A 85 13.12 -3.97 -10.23
N PRO A 86 14.04 -3.06 -10.61
CA PRO A 86 13.84 -1.63 -10.46
C PRO A 86 12.58 -1.09 -11.14
N VAL A 87 12.21 -1.66 -12.30
CA VAL A 87 10.98 -1.29 -13.03
C VAL A 87 9.74 -1.64 -12.22
N TRP A 88 9.70 -2.80 -11.59
CA TRP A 88 8.57 -3.23 -10.75
C TRP A 88 8.48 -2.44 -9.44
N GLY A 89 9.62 -2.07 -8.85
CA GLY A 89 9.65 -1.12 -7.72
C GLY A 89 9.09 0.24 -8.10
N LEU A 90 9.54 0.80 -9.23
CA LEU A 90 9.03 2.07 -9.71
C LEU A 90 7.54 1.98 -10.06
N ALA A 91 7.10 0.90 -10.70
CA ALA A 91 5.69 0.65 -10.98
C ALA A 91 4.87 0.57 -9.69
N ALA A 92 5.36 -0.14 -8.66
CA ALA A 92 4.66 -0.24 -7.37
C ALA A 92 4.52 1.11 -6.67
N LEU A 93 5.57 1.94 -6.72
CA LEU A 93 5.52 3.31 -6.20
C LEU A 93 4.51 4.17 -6.98
N LEU A 94 4.68 4.26 -8.31
CA LEU A 94 3.88 5.17 -9.15
C LEU A 94 2.42 4.74 -9.21
N ALA A 95 2.15 3.46 -9.46
CA ALA A 95 0.79 2.93 -9.54
C ALA A 95 0.13 2.91 -8.16
N GLY A 96 0.88 2.62 -7.09
CA GLY A 96 0.37 2.70 -5.72
C GLY A 96 -0.07 4.11 -5.36
N VAL A 97 0.79 5.11 -5.58
CA VAL A 97 0.45 6.52 -5.33
C VAL A 97 -0.70 6.98 -6.22
N ALA A 98 -0.67 6.66 -7.52
CA ALA A 98 -1.75 7.03 -8.44
C ALA A 98 -3.09 6.40 -8.05
N GLY A 99 -3.11 5.11 -7.73
CA GLY A 99 -4.30 4.40 -7.26
C GLY A 99 -4.84 4.99 -5.97
N GLY A 100 -3.96 5.33 -5.02
CA GLY A 100 -4.33 6.00 -3.79
C GLY A 100 -4.91 7.39 -4.04
N ALA A 101 -4.31 8.19 -4.92
CA ALA A 101 -4.81 9.50 -5.32
C ALA A 101 -6.19 9.43 -5.98
N VAL A 102 -6.41 8.48 -6.89
CA VAL A 102 -7.73 8.21 -7.49
C VAL A 102 -8.75 7.83 -6.43
N GLN A 103 -8.38 6.97 -5.48
CA GLN A 103 -9.24 6.59 -4.36
C GLN A 103 -9.59 7.79 -3.47
N LEU A 104 -8.66 8.71 -3.23
CA LEU A 104 -8.91 9.95 -2.49
C LEU A 104 -9.84 10.89 -3.24
N ALA A 105 -9.63 11.08 -4.54
CA ALA A 105 -10.48 11.92 -5.39
C ALA A 105 -11.94 11.41 -5.45
N GLY A 106 -12.13 10.09 -5.38
CA GLY A 106 -13.45 9.46 -5.32
C GLY A 106 -14.13 9.49 -3.94
N ARG A 107 -13.45 9.92 -2.86
CA ARG A 107 -14.07 10.01 -1.53
C ARG A 107 -15.06 11.18 -1.50
N LYS A 108 -16.34 10.86 -1.37
CA LYS A 108 -17.35 11.85 -0.97
C LYS A 108 -17.02 12.34 0.44
N ALA A 109 -16.91 13.65 0.63
CA ALA A 109 -16.74 14.24 1.96
C ALA A 109 -17.90 13.78 2.86
N PRO A 110 -17.63 13.40 4.13
CA PRO A 110 -18.72 13.14 5.06
C PRO A 110 -19.57 14.40 5.15
N ALA A 111 -20.88 14.26 4.92
CA ALA A 111 -21.83 15.34 5.13
C ALA A 111 -21.57 15.92 6.53
N ALA A 112 -21.31 17.23 6.61
CA ALA A 112 -21.01 17.90 7.86
C ALA A 112 -22.04 17.45 8.90
N GLN A 113 -21.58 16.72 9.92
CA GLN A 113 -22.40 16.31 11.04
C GLN A 113 -22.93 17.61 11.66
N LYS A 114 -24.21 17.91 11.41
CA LYS A 114 -24.87 19.06 12.03
C LYS A 114 -24.70 18.89 13.53
N ALA A 115 -23.95 19.81 14.14
CA ALA A 115 -23.87 19.92 15.58
C ALA A 115 -25.29 20.17 16.09
N ASN A 116 -25.80 19.24 16.90
CA ASN A 116 -26.96 19.43 17.75
C ASN A 116 -26.49 19.85 19.14
#